data_AF-A0A352RG18-F1
#
_entry.id   AF-A0A352RG18-F1
#
_cell.length_a   1.000
_cell.length_b   1.000
_cell.length_c   1.000
_cell.angle_alpha   90.00
_cell.angle_beta   90.00
_cell.angle_gamma   90.00
#
_symmetry.space_group_name_H-M   'P 1'
#
loop_
_entity.id
_entity.type
_entity.pdbx_description
1 polymer ?
#
loop_
_entity_poly.entity_id
_entity_poly.type
_entity_poly.pdbx_seq_one_letter_code
_entity_poly.pdbx_strand_id
1 'polypeptide(L)' 'ISLISPTGALGMGFLDQSLERGISLKPDVIACDAGSTDSGPFYLGSGTPKMTGIS' A
#
# COMPACT_ATOMS: atom_id res chain seq x y z
N ILE A 1 -22.30 -6.40 -1.09
CA ILE A 1 -21.09 -5.62 -0.73
C ILE A 1 -19.97 -6.59 -0.40
N SER A 2 -19.24 -7.02 -1.42
CA SER A 2 -17.99 -7.79 -1.36
C SER A 2 -16.80 -6.88 -1.60
N LEU A 3 -15.70 -7.11 -0.87
CA LEU A 3 -14.52 -6.24 -0.92
C LEU A 3 -13.24 -7.08 -0.98
N ILE A 4 -12.26 -6.60 -1.72
CA ILE A 4 -10.90 -7.15 -1.73
C ILE A 4 -9.89 -6.07 -1.35
N SER A 5 -8.89 -6.44 -0.55
CA SER A 5 -7.72 -5.61 -0.22
C SER A 5 -6.47 -6.33 -0.73
N PRO A 6 -6.00 -6.05 -1.95
CA PRO A 6 -4.87 -6.78 -2.54
C PRO A 6 -3.57 -6.52 -1.77
N THR A 7 -3.43 -5.35 -1.15
CA THR A 7 -2.28 -4.95 -0.34
C THR A 7 -2.63 -4.91 1.14
N GLY A 8 -1.74 -5.41 2.00
CA GLY A 8 -1.87 -5.27 3.46
C GLY A 8 -1.41 -3.91 3.99
N ALA A 9 -0.49 -3.24 3.28
CA ALA A 9 -0.05 -1.87 3.52
C ALA A 9 0.56 -1.28 2.23
N LEU A 10 0.61 0.06 2.13
CA LEU A 10 1.22 0.75 0.99
C LEU A 10 2.67 0.28 0.78
N GLY A 11 2.99 -0.16 -0.45
CA GLY A 11 4.34 -0.59 -0.82
C GLY A 11 4.69 -2.05 -0.51
N MET A 12 3.82 -2.82 0.16
CA MET A 12 4.07 -4.23 0.48
C MET A 12 3.84 -5.20 -0.70
N GLY A 13 3.45 -4.68 -1.86
CA GLY A 13 3.15 -5.47 -3.05
C GLY A 13 1.95 -6.40 -2.87
N PHE A 14 1.62 -7.13 -3.93
CA PHE A 14 0.65 -8.20 -3.94
C PHE A 14 1.01 -9.21 -5.03
N LEU A 15 0.51 -10.43 -4.93
CA LEU A 15 0.68 -11.42 -6.00
C LEU A 15 -0.35 -11.15 -7.10
N ASP A 16 0.10 -11.04 -8.35
CA ASP A 16 -0.79 -10.80 -9.50
C ASP A 16 -1.92 -11.84 -9.58
N GLN A 17 -1.59 -13.11 -9.34
CA GLN A 17 -2.56 -14.22 -9.30
C GLN A 17 -3.66 -14.01 -8.25
N SER A 18 -3.34 -13.42 -7.10
CA SER A 18 -4.31 -13.12 -6.05
C SER A 18 -5.23 -11.97 -6.45
N LEU A 19 -4.69 -10.95 -7.14
CA LEU A 19 -5.49 -9.86 -7.67
C LEU A 19 -6.44 -10.34 -8.78
N GLU A 20 -5.94 -11.12 -9.74
CA GLU A 20 -6.75 -11.69 -10.83
C GLU A 20 -7.89 -12.55 -10.29
N ARG A 21 -7.59 -13.42 -9.31
CA ARG A 21 -8.61 -14.19 -8.60
C ARG A 21 -9.63 -13.27 -7.93
N GLY A 22 -9.18 -12.23 -7.23
CA GLY A 22 -10.05 -11.24 -6.60
C GLY A 22 -10.99 -10.56 -7.59
N ILE A 23 -10.47 -10.12 -8.75
CA ILE A 23 -11.24 -9.50 -9.83
C ILE A 23 -12.29 -10.47 -10.40
N SER A 24 -11.93 -11.75 -10.58
CA SER A 24 -12.85 -12.78 -11.11
C SER A 24 -14.11 -12.98 -10.25
N LEU A 25 -14.03 -12.65 -8.96
CA LEU A 25 -15.14 -12.74 -8.00
C LEU A 25 -16.09 -11.54 -8.07
N LYS A 26 -15.83 -10.56 -8.94
CA LYS A 26 -16.64 -9.34 -9.15
C LYS A 26 -16.94 -8.61 -7.83
N PRO A 27 -15.92 -8.14 -7.11
CA PRO A 27 -16.12 -7.41 -5.86
C PRO A 27 -16.84 -6.08 -6.13
N ASP A 28 -17.68 -5.67 -5.19
CA ASP A 28 -18.32 -4.36 -5.24
C ASP A 28 -17.30 -3.22 -5.02
N VAL A 29 -16.21 -3.50 -4.29
CA VAL A 29 -15.18 -2.51 -3.93
C VAL A 29 -13.78 -3.16 -3.92
N ILE A 30 -12.78 -2.42 -4.39
CA ILE A 30 -11.36 -2.72 -4.21
C ILE A 30 -10.78 -1.64 -3.31
N ALA A 31 -10.25 -2.00 -2.14
CA ALA A 31 -9.64 -1.06 -1.21
C ALA A 31 -8.11 -1.20 -1.21
N CYS A 32 -7.39 -0.09 -1.11
CA CYS A 32 -5.94 -0.05 -0.99
C CYS A 32 -5.58 0.86 0.18
N ASP A 33 -4.68 0.42 1.05
CA ASP A 33 -4.15 1.26 2.12
C ASP A 33 -3.25 2.34 1.50
N ALA A 34 -3.69 3.59 1.58
CA ALA A 34 -2.88 4.74 1.21
C ALA A 34 -2.09 5.19 2.45
N GLY A 35 -1.04 4.47 2.78
CA GLY A 35 -0.10 4.85 3.83
C GLY A 35 0.31 6.32 3.69
N SER A 36 0.43 7.03 4.80
CA SER A 36 0.82 8.44 4.78
C SER A 36 2.26 8.57 4.27
N THR A 37 2.45 9.12 3.06
CA THR A 37 3.80 9.41 2.54
C THR A 37 4.44 10.60 3.26
N ASP A 38 3.65 11.45 3.92
CA ASP A 38 4.20 12.57 4.68
C ASP A 38 4.64 12.11 6.07
N SER A 39 5.96 12.08 6.28
CA SER A 39 6.54 11.77 7.59
C SER A 39 6.43 12.95 8.57
N GLY A 40 5.82 14.06 8.14
CA GLY A 40 5.68 15.30 8.88
C GLY A 40 6.84 16.27 8.61
N PRO A 41 6.67 17.55 9.00
CA PRO A 41 7.64 18.63 8.71
C PRO A 41 9.04 18.38 9.28
N PHE A 42 9.17 17.49 10.26
CA PHE A 42 10.43 17.09 10.87
C PHE A 42 11.40 16.42 9.87
N TYR A 43 10.92 15.54 8.98
CA TYR A 43 11.77 14.87 7.99
C TYR A 43 12.02 15.73 6.75
N LEU A 44 11.06 16.59 6.38
CA LEU A 44 11.23 17.56 5.28
C LEU A 44 12.26 18.66 5.63
N GLY A 45 12.32 19.09 6.89
CA GLY A 45 13.27 20.12 7.35
C GLY A 45 14.66 19.62 7.73
N SER A 46 14.81 18.32 8.05
CA SER A 46 16.09 17.74 8.49
C SER A 46 16.90 17.09 7.36
N GLY A 47 16.37 17.05 6.13
CA GLY A 47 17.04 16.42 4.99
C GLY A 47 17.35 14.93 5.18
N THR A 48 16.74 14.29 6.19
CA THR A 48 17.04 12.91 6.56
C THR A 48 15.84 12.05 6.17
N PRO A 49 16.01 11.04 5.30
CA PRO A 49 14.92 10.14 4.95
C PRO A 49 14.52 9.30 6.17
N LYS A 50 13.21 9.09 6.36
CA LYS A 50 12.66 8.24 7.43
C LYS A 50 13.12 6.78 7.33
N MET A 51 13.57 6.35 6.15
CA MET A 51 14.05 5.00 5.91
C MET A 51 15.49 5.03 5.40
N THR A 52 16.44 4.63 6.25
CA THR A 52 17.76 4.17 5.83
C THR A 52 17.63 2.75 5.32
N GLY A 53 17.68 2.58 4.00
CA GLY A 53 17.77 1.27 3.37
C GLY A 53 19.16 1.02 2.82
N ILE A 54 20.07 0.47 3.64
CA ILE A 54 21.07 -0.54 3.20
C ILE A 54 21.44 -1.43 4.41
N SER A 55 20.87 -2.64 4.44
CA SER A 55 21.56 -3.92 4.69
C SER A 55 20.58 -5.05 4.42
#